data_AF-A0A2S9FGN7-F1
#
_entry.id   AF-A0A2S9FGN7-F1
#
_cell.length_a   1.000
_cell.length_b   1.000
_cell.length_c   1.000
_cell.angle_alpha   90.00
_cell.angle_beta   90.00
_cell.angle_gamma   90.00
#
_symmetry.space_group_name_H-M   'P 1'
#
loop_
_entity.id
_entity.type
_entity.pdbx_description
1 polymer ?
#
loop_
_entity_poly.entity_id
_entity_poly.type
_entity_poly.pdbx_seq_one_letter_code
_entity_poly.pdbx_strand_id
1 'polypeptide(L)'
;GYGVHRELMGWRVDTWTAVKPPSIYHAVKQLAREGKLAAADPAASPRGPSRVMYRITEDGEQEYFALLEAALRSPDIEEFGAGIAFMQTLPRRRVRELLGEQLATTRQIDVDLAAMKPQWPDPGEPPHAQHLLDLWRGVFGSNASWTTQMLARLDAGEFRFAD
;
A
#
# COMPACT_ATOMS: atom_id res chain seq x y z
N GLY A 1 -15.50 13.32 1.26
CA GLY A 1 -16.52 12.26 1.14
C GLY A 1 -16.75 11.91 -0.32
N TYR A 2 -17.76 12.51 -0.97
CA TYR A 2 -18.11 12.20 -2.36
C TYR A 2 -16.96 12.39 -3.37
N GLY A 3 -16.19 13.49 -3.25
CA GLY A 3 -15.03 13.73 -4.11
C GLY A 3 -13.98 12.62 -4.02
N VAL A 4 -13.59 12.26 -2.79
CA VAL A 4 -12.66 11.14 -2.51
C VAL A 4 -13.19 9.83 -3.08
N HIS A 5 -14.47 9.52 -2.85
CA HIS A 5 -15.10 8.32 -3.42
C HIS A 5 -15.04 8.32 -4.95
N ARG A 6 -15.42 9.43 -5.61
CA ARG A 6 -15.40 9.55 -7.07
C ARG A 6 -14.00 9.37 -7.64
N GLU A 7 -12.99 9.97 -7.02
CA GLU A 7 -11.59 9.86 -7.44
C GLU A 7 -11.11 8.41 -7.34
N LEU A 8 -11.29 7.78 -6.17
CA LEU A 8 -10.87 6.39 -5.95
C LEU A 8 -11.60 5.39 -6.87
N MET A 9 -12.88 5.63 -7.19
CA MET A 9 -13.61 4.83 -8.19
C MET A 9 -13.06 5.06 -9.60
N GLY A 10 -12.61 6.27 -9.92
CA GLY A 10 -11.91 6.57 -11.17
C GLY A 10 -10.62 5.76 -11.32
N TRP A 11 -9.94 5.47 -10.21
CA TRP A 11 -8.76 4.61 -10.16
C TRP A 11 -9.08 3.13 -10.03
N ARG A 12 -10.38 2.75 -10.05
CA ARG A 12 -10.83 1.36 -9.90
C ARG A 12 -10.27 0.70 -8.64
N VAL A 13 -10.24 1.42 -7.51
CA VAL A 13 -9.67 0.94 -6.23
C VAL A 13 -10.24 -0.41 -5.77
N ASP A 14 -11.45 -0.74 -6.19
CA ASP A 14 -12.13 -2.01 -5.93
C ASP A 14 -11.50 -3.23 -6.64
N THR A 15 -10.63 -3.00 -7.63
CA THR A 15 -10.01 -4.09 -8.40
C THR A 15 -8.62 -4.46 -7.92
N TRP A 16 -8.00 -3.62 -7.09
CA TRP A 16 -6.61 -3.81 -6.63
C TRP A 16 -6.43 -3.60 -5.12
N THR A 17 -7.52 -3.35 -4.38
CA THR A 17 -7.53 -3.32 -2.92
C THR A 17 -8.75 -4.06 -2.37
N ALA A 18 -8.74 -4.39 -1.08
CA ALA A 18 -9.91 -4.87 -0.35
C ALA A 18 -10.92 -3.74 0.02
N VAL A 19 -10.71 -2.49 -0.41
CA VAL A 19 -11.56 -1.35 -0.05
C VAL A 19 -12.95 -1.51 -0.66
N LYS A 20 -13.96 -1.52 0.21
CA LYS A 20 -15.37 -1.49 -0.20
C LYS A 20 -15.79 -0.05 -0.49
N PRO A 21 -16.28 0.32 -1.69
CA PRO A 21 -16.65 1.69 -2.01
C PRO A 21 -17.57 2.38 -0.97
N PRO A 22 -18.57 1.70 -0.38
CA PRO A 22 -19.41 2.31 0.66
C PRO A 22 -18.65 2.72 1.92
N SER A 23 -17.52 2.09 2.26
CA SER A 23 -16.76 2.39 3.48
C SER A 23 -16.00 3.71 3.39
N ILE A 24 -15.73 4.24 2.19
CA ILE A 24 -14.96 5.48 1.98
C ILE A 24 -15.60 6.67 2.71
N TYR A 25 -16.93 6.76 2.71
CA TYR A 25 -17.63 7.85 3.42
C TYR A 25 -17.45 7.75 4.93
N HIS A 26 -17.48 6.53 5.48
CA HIS A 26 -17.26 6.28 6.90
C HIS A 26 -15.81 6.56 7.28
N ALA A 27 -14.84 6.13 6.46
CA ALA A 27 -13.42 6.39 6.68
C ALA A 27 -13.11 7.89 6.73
N VAL A 28 -13.63 8.69 5.78
CA VAL A 28 -13.41 10.16 5.80
C VAL A 28 -14.02 10.80 7.05
N LYS A 29 -15.21 10.37 7.47
CA LYS A 29 -15.82 10.87 8.72
C LYS A 29 -15.00 10.47 9.94
N GLN A 30 -14.46 9.25 9.96
CA GLN A 30 -13.65 8.74 11.06
C GLN A 30 -12.33 9.51 11.17
N LEU A 31 -11.61 9.69 10.07
CA LEU A 31 -10.39 10.51 10.02
C LEU A 31 -10.64 11.95 10.50
N ALA A 32 -11.83 12.51 10.24
CA ALA A 32 -12.19 13.82 10.77
C ALA A 32 -12.43 13.82 12.28
N ARG A 33 -13.05 12.76 12.82
CA ARG A 33 -13.26 12.59 14.28
C ARG A 33 -11.95 12.35 15.02
N GLU A 34 -10.99 11.70 14.37
CA GLU A 34 -9.64 11.44 14.88
C GLU A 34 -8.69 12.62 14.71
N GLY A 35 -9.16 13.74 14.12
CA GLY A 35 -8.34 14.94 13.94
C GLY A 35 -7.33 14.88 12.78
N LYS A 36 -7.35 13.81 11.98
CA LYS A 36 -6.53 13.64 10.76
C LYS A 36 -7.04 14.47 9.58
N LEU A 37 -8.34 14.80 9.60
CA LEU A 37 -8.96 15.75 8.67
C LEU A 37 -9.70 16.84 9.44
N ALA A 38 -9.59 18.09 8.98
CA ALA A 38 -10.38 19.21 9.46
C ALA A 38 -11.48 19.55 8.44
N ALA A 39 -12.70 19.82 8.93
CA ALA A 39 -13.74 20.40 8.09
C ALA A 39 -13.32 21.84 7.73
N ALA A 40 -13.16 22.12 6.45
CA ALA A 40 -13.00 23.47 5.95
C ALA A 40 -14.38 24.12 5.78
N ASP A 41 -14.47 25.43 6.01
CA ASP A 41 -15.70 26.18 5.79
C ASP A 41 -16.28 25.88 4.41
N PRO A 42 -17.61 25.75 4.27
CA PRO A 42 -18.21 25.50 2.97
C PRO A 42 -17.79 26.65 2.04
N ALA A 43 -17.06 26.33 0.97
CA ALA A 43 -16.90 27.29 -0.11
C ALA A 43 -18.32 27.69 -0.54
N ALA A 44 -18.65 28.98 -0.47
CA ALA A 44 -19.97 29.49 -0.81
C ALA A 44 -20.28 29.10 -2.26
N SER A 45 -21.02 28.02 -2.45
CA SER A 45 -21.47 27.59 -3.76
C SER A 45 -22.79 28.31 -4.05
N PRO A 46 -22.88 29.12 -5.11
CA PRO A 46 -24.13 29.82 -5.46
C PRO A 46 -25.26 28.87 -5.89
N ARG A 47 -24.97 27.59 -6.14
CA ARG A 47 -25.94 26.59 -6.60
C ARG A 47 -25.61 25.20 -6.01
N GLY A 48 -26.33 24.78 -4.99
CA GLY A 48 -26.35 23.38 -4.51
C GLY A 48 -26.23 23.22 -2.99
N PRO A 49 -26.55 22.03 -2.45
CA PRO A 49 -26.45 21.75 -1.01
C PRO A 49 -25.01 21.96 -0.52
N SER A 50 -24.87 22.45 0.72
CA SER A 50 -23.56 22.69 1.35
C SER A 50 -22.72 21.41 1.30
N ARG A 51 -21.54 21.50 0.68
CA ARG A 51 -20.58 20.41 0.63
C ARG A 51 -19.55 20.64 1.72
N VAL A 52 -19.46 19.69 2.65
CA VAL A 52 -18.36 19.69 3.63
C VAL A 52 -17.07 19.39 2.89
N MET A 53 -16.19 20.38 2.85
CA MET A 53 -14.82 20.24 2.37
C MET A 53 -13.96 19.75 3.53
N TYR A 54 -13.02 18.86 3.24
CA TYR A 54 -12.05 18.39 4.24
C TYR A 54 -10.67 18.84 3.79
N ARG A 55 -9.86 19.27 4.76
CA ARG A 55 -8.43 19.51 4.60
C ARG A 55 -7.69 18.53 5.48
N ILE A 56 -6.59 17.96 4.98
CA ILE A 56 -5.70 17.16 5.81
C ILE A 56 -5.06 18.05 6.89
N THR A 57 -4.91 17.51 8.09
CA THR A 57 -4.18 18.18 9.18
C THR A 57 -2.72 17.78 9.15
N GLU A 58 -1.87 18.50 9.89
CA GLU A 58 -0.46 18.13 10.04
C GLU A 58 -0.30 16.70 10.60
N ASP A 59 -1.12 16.34 11.59
CA ASP A 59 -1.17 15.00 12.16
C ASP A 59 -1.65 13.94 11.14
N GLY A 60 -2.61 14.30 10.29
CA GLY A 60 -3.03 13.46 9.17
C GLY A 60 -1.95 13.25 8.11
N GLU A 61 -1.17 14.29 7.80
CA GLU A 61 -0.04 14.21 6.87
C GLU A 61 1.08 13.31 7.42
N GLN A 62 1.44 13.48 8.70
CA GLN A 62 2.44 12.62 9.35
C GLN A 62 2.05 11.15 9.32
N GLU A 63 0.78 10.84 9.65
CA GLU A 63 0.29 9.47 9.61
C GLU A 63 0.22 8.92 8.19
N TYR A 64 -0.20 9.72 7.21
CA TYR A 64 -0.21 9.32 5.80
C TYR A 64 1.20 8.89 5.35
N PHE A 65 2.23 9.70 5.62
CA PHE A 65 3.60 9.35 5.24
C PHE A 65 4.12 8.14 6.01
N ALA A 66 3.83 8.02 7.30
CA ALA A 66 4.22 6.84 8.08
C ALA A 66 3.62 5.54 7.51
N LEU A 67 2.32 5.56 7.16
CA LEU A 67 1.63 4.43 6.54
C LEU A 67 2.19 4.13 5.15
N LEU A 68 2.47 5.15 4.34
CA LEU A 68 3.04 4.97 3.01
C LEU A 68 4.43 4.35 3.05
N GLU A 69 5.30 4.82 3.94
CA GLU A 69 6.63 4.24 4.09
C GLU A 69 6.56 2.78 4.58
N ALA A 70 5.66 2.49 5.53
CA ALA A 70 5.43 1.12 6.01
C ALA A 70 4.91 0.20 4.89
N ALA A 71 3.95 0.68 4.11
CA ALA A 71 3.39 -0.03 2.96
C ALA A 71 4.45 -0.37 1.91
N LEU A 72 5.32 0.59 1.55
CA LEU A 72 6.36 0.40 0.54
C LEU A 72 7.43 -0.65 0.91
N ARG A 73 7.62 -0.90 2.21
CA ARG A 73 8.54 -1.95 2.68
C ARG A 73 7.85 -3.26 3.07
N SER A 74 6.52 -3.32 2.99
CA SER A 74 5.74 -4.48 3.42
C SER A 74 5.93 -5.66 2.47
N PRO A 75 6.08 -6.89 2.99
CA PRO A 75 6.01 -8.11 2.18
C PRO A 75 4.55 -8.51 1.87
N ASP A 76 3.56 -7.92 2.55
CA ASP A 76 2.14 -8.14 2.25
C ASP A 76 1.74 -7.45 0.94
N ILE A 77 1.12 -8.20 0.03
CA ILE A 77 0.86 -7.72 -1.33
C ILE A 77 -0.20 -6.61 -1.38
N GLU A 78 -1.17 -6.59 -0.47
CA GLU A 78 -2.21 -5.57 -0.43
C GLU A 78 -1.65 -4.26 0.10
N GLU A 79 -0.89 -4.32 1.20
CA GLU A 79 -0.17 -3.17 1.74
C GLU A 79 0.83 -2.63 0.73
N PHE A 80 1.66 -3.50 0.15
CA PHE A 80 2.64 -3.12 -0.85
C PHE A 80 2.01 -2.49 -2.09
N GLY A 81 0.89 -3.04 -2.56
CA GLY A 81 0.11 -2.48 -3.66
C GLY A 81 -0.37 -1.06 -3.39
N ALA A 82 -0.85 -0.78 -2.17
CA ALA A 82 -1.19 0.57 -1.75
C ALA A 82 0.05 1.48 -1.74
N GLY A 83 1.18 1.00 -1.23
CA GLY A 83 2.45 1.73 -1.26
C GLY A 83 2.86 2.15 -2.68
N ILE A 84 2.80 1.22 -3.64
CA ILE A 84 3.10 1.49 -5.05
C ILE A 84 2.14 2.50 -5.67
N ALA A 85 0.83 2.40 -5.38
CA ALA A 85 -0.18 3.33 -5.92
C ALA A 85 0.08 4.79 -5.51
N PHE A 86 0.69 5.01 -4.35
CA PHE A 86 0.96 6.34 -3.79
C PHE A 86 2.44 6.75 -3.78
N MET A 87 3.36 5.93 -4.30
CA MET A 87 4.81 6.13 -4.14
C MET A 87 5.32 7.51 -4.61
N GLN A 88 4.65 8.13 -5.59
CA GLN A 88 5.08 9.40 -6.17
C GLN A 88 4.91 10.61 -5.22
N THR A 89 4.27 10.42 -4.06
CA THR A 89 4.17 11.47 -3.03
C THR A 89 5.43 11.58 -2.17
N LEU A 90 6.33 10.60 -2.21
CA LEU A 90 7.65 10.64 -1.59
C LEU A 90 8.73 11.06 -2.59
N PRO A 91 9.89 11.55 -2.14
CA PRO A 91 11.06 11.75 -3.02
C PRO A 91 11.54 10.43 -3.62
N ARG A 92 12.04 10.45 -4.87
CA ARG A 92 12.51 9.24 -5.58
C ARG A 92 13.50 8.42 -4.75
N ARG A 93 14.47 9.10 -4.13
CA ARG A 93 15.50 8.47 -3.29
C ARG A 93 14.87 7.66 -2.14
N ARG A 94 13.84 8.21 -1.48
CA ARG A 94 13.19 7.55 -0.33
C ARG A 94 12.42 6.31 -0.77
N VAL A 95 11.70 6.39 -1.89
CA VAL A 95 10.99 5.24 -2.48
C VAL A 95 11.97 4.13 -2.84
N ARG A 96 13.09 4.49 -3.49
CA ARG A 96 14.13 3.52 -3.85
C ARG A 96 14.71 2.81 -2.63
N GLU A 97 14.95 3.54 -1.53
CA GLU A 97 15.42 2.95 -0.27
C GLU A 97 14.42 1.94 0.29
N LEU A 98 13.14 2.32 0.39
CA LEU A 98 12.09 1.47 0.94
C LEU A 98 11.84 0.21 0.09
N LEU A 99 11.86 0.33 -1.24
CA LEU A 99 11.79 -0.82 -2.14
C LEU A 99 13.02 -1.74 -2.01
N GLY A 100 14.20 -1.18 -1.70
CA GLY A 100 15.39 -1.95 -1.37
C GLY A 100 15.22 -2.76 -0.08
N GLU A 101 14.65 -2.15 0.97
CA GLU A 101 14.30 -2.82 2.23
C GLU A 101 13.27 -3.95 1.99
N GLN A 102 12.23 -3.69 1.18
CA GLN A 102 11.22 -4.66 0.80
C GLN A 102 11.81 -5.88 0.09
N LEU A 103 12.71 -5.63 -0.86
CA LEU A 103 13.40 -6.66 -1.63
C LEU A 103 14.28 -7.54 -0.73
N ALA A 104 15.02 -6.91 0.19
CA ALA A 104 15.84 -7.63 1.17
C ALA A 104 14.97 -8.50 2.08
N THR A 105 13.87 -7.95 2.60
CA THR A 105 12.92 -8.65 3.46
C THR A 105 12.32 -9.86 2.76
N THR A 106 11.84 -9.67 1.52
CA THR A 106 11.20 -10.73 0.73
C THR A 106 12.19 -11.85 0.36
N ARG A 107 13.44 -11.51 0.06
CA ARG A 107 14.51 -12.51 -0.14
C ARG A 107 14.84 -13.28 1.14
N GLN A 108 14.84 -12.60 2.28
CA GLN A 108 15.07 -13.25 3.57
C GLN A 108 13.93 -14.23 3.90
N ILE A 109 12.67 -13.85 3.65
CA ILE A 109 11.53 -14.74 3.83
C ILE A 109 11.67 -16.01 2.96
N ASP A 110 12.13 -15.91 1.70
CA ASP A 110 12.36 -17.10 0.87
C ASP A 110 13.41 -18.04 1.49
N VAL A 111 14.51 -17.49 2.03
CA VAL A 111 15.55 -18.26 2.72
C VAL A 111 14.99 -18.94 3.97
N ASP A 112 14.23 -18.21 4.78
CA ASP A 112 13.66 -18.73 6.03
C ASP A 112 12.65 -19.85 5.77
N LEU A 113 11.78 -19.68 4.75
CA LEU A 113 10.83 -20.71 4.33
C LEU A 113 11.55 -21.97 3.81
N ALA A 114 12.64 -21.80 3.07
CA ALA A 114 13.46 -22.92 2.60
C ALA A 114 14.10 -23.69 3.76
N ALA A 115 14.62 -22.98 4.76
CA ALA A 115 15.23 -23.56 5.95
C ALA A 115 14.21 -24.22 6.89
N MET A 116 12.96 -23.74 6.89
CA MET A 116 11.88 -24.31 7.68
C MET A 116 11.33 -25.60 7.09
N LYS A 117 11.35 -25.75 5.75
CA LYS A 117 10.73 -26.90 5.06
C LYS A 117 11.12 -28.29 5.61
N PRO A 118 12.39 -28.59 5.90
CA PRO A 118 12.79 -29.91 6.43
C PRO A 118 12.31 -30.18 7.87
N GLN A 119 11.82 -29.17 8.59
CA GLN A 119 11.36 -29.28 9.97
C GLN A 119 9.90 -29.77 10.05
N TRP A 120 9.19 -29.79 8.91
CA TRP A 120 7.80 -30.20 8.84
C TRP A 120 7.64 -31.69 8.45
N PRO A 121 6.53 -32.34 8.86
CA PRO A 121 6.24 -33.74 8.53
C PRO A 121 6.16 -34.03 7.02
N ASP A 122 5.89 -35.30 6.70
CA ASP A 122 5.78 -35.80 5.33
C ASP A 122 4.87 -34.90 4.45
N PRO A 123 5.27 -34.53 3.22
CA PRO A 123 4.46 -33.68 2.34
C PRO A 123 3.07 -34.26 2.00
N GLY A 124 2.94 -35.60 2.03
CA GLY A 124 1.71 -36.32 1.75
C GLY A 124 0.69 -36.28 2.89
N GLU A 125 1.06 -35.81 4.07
CA GLU A 125 0.15 -35.74 5.23
C GLU A 125 -0.45 -34.34 5.41
N PRO A 126 -1.74 -34.22 5.81
CA PRO A 126 -2.30 -32.94 6.21
C PRO A 126 -1.46 -32.28 7.32
N PRO A 127 -1.19 -30.95 7.24
CA PRO A 127 -1.81 -29.98 6.35
C PRO A 127 -1.04 -29.74 5.03
N HIS A 128 -0.20 -30.69 4.59
CA HIS A 128 0.65 -30.56 3.40
C HIS A 128 1.61 -29.37 3.51
N ALA A 129 2.15 -29.15 4.72
CA ALA A 129 2.88 -27.94 5.07
C ALA A 129 4.04 -27.65 4.12
N GLN A 130 4.82 -28.67 3.72
CA GLN A 130 5.92 -28.49 2.78
C GLN A 130 5.48 -27.92 1.42
N HIS A 131 4.29 -28.30 0.92
CA HIS A 131 3.72 -27.75 -0.31
C HIS A 131 3.23 -26.31 -0.13
N LEU A 132 2.66 -25.97 1.04
CA LEU A 132 2.30 -24.59 1.37
C LEU A 132 3.54 -23.68 1.44
N LEU A 133 4.65 -24.18 2.00
CA LEU A 133 5.92 -23.45 2.01
C LEU A 133 6.46 -23.21 0.60
N ASP A 134 6.41 -24.21 -0.29
CA ASP A 134 6.81 -24.04 -1.69
C ASP A 134 5.93 -23.00 -2.41
N LEU A 135 4.61 -23.01 -2.15
CA LEU A 135 3.68 -22.01 -2.70
C LEU A 135 4.07 -20.59 -2.25
N TRP A 136 4.28 -20.38 -0.95
CA TRP A 136 4.65 -19.07 -0.43
C TRP A 136 6.01 -18.59 -0.95
N ARG A 137 6.99 -19.49 -1.04
CA ARG A 137 8.28 -19.19 -1.68
C ARG A 137 8.12 -18.71 -3.13
N GLY A 138 7.23 -19.36 -3.89
CA GLY A 138 6.90 -18.92 -5.25
C GLY A 138 6.31 -17.50 -5.30
N VAL A 139 5.42 -17.17 -4.37
CA VAL A 139 4.82 -15.83 -4.24
C VAL A 139 5.88 -14.78 -3.90
N PHE A 140 6.68 -15.01 -2.85
CA PHE A 140 7.73 -14.07 -2.44
C PHE A 140 8.85 -13.95 -3.48
N GLY A 141 9.27 -15.05 -4.10
CA GLY A 141 10.24 -15.03 -5.19
C GLY A 141 9.78 -14.19 -6.38
N SER A 142 8.50 -14.29 -6.74
CA SER A 142 7.90 -13.46 -7.80
C SER A 142 7.87 -11.98 -7.42
N ASN A 143 7.51 -11.68 -6.16
CA ASN A 143 7.52 -10.31 -5.64
C ASN A 143 8.94 -9.70 -5.67
N ALA A 144 9.95 -10.44 -5.19
CA ALA A 144 11.35 -9.99 -5.23
C ALA A 144 11.86 -9.72 -6.66
N SER A 145 11.49 -10.58 -7.62
CA SER A 145 11.82 -10.38 -9.04
C SER A 145 11.17 -9.12 -9.59
N TRP A 146 9.89 -8.88 -9.27
CA TRP A 146 9.18 -7.68 -9.66
C TRP A 146 9.80 -6.42 -9.04
N THR A 147 10.08 -6.42 -7.73
CA THR A 147 10.68 -5.27 -7.04
C THR A 147 12.07 -4.93 -7.62
N THR A 148 12.85 -5.95 -7.99
CA THR A 148 14.14 -5.74 -8.67
C THR A 148 13.97 -4.99 -10.00
N GLN A 149 12.99 -5.37 -10.81
CA GLN A 149 12.69 -4.69 -12.07
C GLN A 149 12.13 -3.27 -11.83
N MET A 150 11.30 -3.11 -10.81
CA MET A 150 10.74 -1.81 -10.44
C MET A 150 11.84 -0.82 -10.02
N LEU A 151 12.81 -1.26 -9.21
CA LEU A 151 13.99 -0.46 -8.85
C LEU A 151 14.77 0.00 -10.10
N ALA A 152 14.96 -0.88 -11.08
CA ALA A 152 15.60 -0.51 -12.34
C ALA A 152 14.82 0.56 -13.13
N ARG A 153 13.48 0.51 -13.12
CA ARG A 153 12.61 1.52 -13.74
C ARG A 153 12.68 2.88 -13.01
N LEU A 154 12.80 2.85 -11.68
CA LEU A 154 13.05 4.07 -10.89
C LEU A 154 14.39 4.71 -11.26
N ASP A 155 15.45 3.91 -11.33
CA ASP A 155 16.80 4.36 -11.68
C ASP A 155 16.88 4.87 -13.14
N ALA A 156 16.05 4.32 -14.04
CA ALA A 156 15.90 4.79 -15.42
C ALA A 156 15.07 6.09 -15.55
N GLY A 157 14.50 6.61 -14.47
CA GLY A 157 13.78 7.88 -14.47
C GLY A 157 12.37 7.83 -15.07
N GLU A 158 11.73 6.66 -15.11
CA GLU A 158 10.41 6.48 -15.73
C GLU A 158 9.29 7.30 -15.04
N PHE A 159 9.46 7.64 -13.76
CA PHE A 159 8.45 8.32 -12.94
C PHE A 159 8.91 9.70 -12.48
N ARG A 160 7.96 10.64 -12.38
CA ARG A 160 8.16 11.95 -11.73
C ARG A 160 7.78 11.85 -10.25
N PHE A 161 8.65 12.29 -9.36
CA PHE A 161 8.43 12.25 -7.91
C PHE A 161 8.22 13.65 -7.35
N ALA A 162 8.05 13.77 -6.04
CA ALA A 162 7.75 15.03 -5.35
C ALA A 162 8.96 15.98 -5.20
N ASP A 163 10.16 15.58 -5.65
CA ASP A 163 11.41 16.35 -5.63
C ASP A 163 11.63 17.23 -6.87
#